data_AF-A0A368UAW7-F1
#
_entry.id   AF-A0A368UAW7-F1
#
_cell.length_a   1.000
_cell.length_b   1.000
_cell.length_c   1.000
_cell.angle_alpha   90.00
_cell.angle_beta   90.00
_cell.angle_gamma   90.00
#
_symmetry.space_group_name_H-M   'P 1'
#
loop_
_entity.id
_entity.type
_entity.pdbx_description
1 polymer ?
#
loop_
_entity_poly.entity_id
_entity_poly.type
_entity_poly.pdbx_seq_one_letter_code
_entity_poly.pdbx_strand_id
1 'polypeptide(L)' 'MTPGQFATIAKLIRGDTASPSAQAARLVLVDGLAQAEAMRATGASRNAVYNAVHRYQNAYALICEHFTTGRHKPPTNP' A
#
# COMPACT_ATOMS: atom_id res chain seq x y z
N MET A 1 0.03 7.25 -2.78
CA MET A 1 1.12 6.57 -2.05
C MET A 1 2.23 6.28 -3.06
N THR A 2 3.51 6.39 -2.70
CA THR A 2 4.59 6.03 -3.65
C THR A 2 4.81 4.50 -3.70
N PRO A 3 5.40 3.95 -4.78
CA PRO A 3 5.73 2.53 -4.85
C PRO A 3 6.62 2.07 -3.69
N GLY A 4 7.59 2.90 -3.30
CA GLY A 4 8.49 2.63 -2.18
C GLY A 4 7.76 2.57 -0.83
N GLN A 5 6.85 3.51 -0.57
CA GLN A 5 6.02 3.48 0.63
C GLN A 5 5.14 2.23 0.69
N PHE A 6 4.51 1.85 -0.43
CA PHE A 6 3.67 0.66 -0.50
C PHE A 6 4.48 -0.61 -0.21
N ALA A 7 5.64 -0.78 -0.85
CA ALA A 7 6.52 -1.93 -0.63
C ALA A 7 7.01 -2.02 0.82
N THR A 8 7.35 -0.87 1.43
CA THR A 8 7.75 -0.81 2.85
C THR A 8 6.60 -1.22 3.76
N ILE A 9 5.40 -0.67 3.56
CA ILE A 9 4.23 -1.06 4.35
C ILE A 9 3.93 -2.54 4.18
N ALA A 10 3.97 -3.07 2.96
CA ALA A 10 3.73 -4.48 2.68
C ALA A 10 4.67 -5.37 3.51
N LYS A 11 5.96 -5.01 3.58
CA LYS A 11 6.94 -5.71 4.42
C LYS A 11 6.58 -5.62 5.90
N LEU A 12 6.20 -4.44 6.39
CA LEU A 12 5.87 -4.21 7.81
C LEU A 12 4.63 -4.99 8.27
N ILE A 13 3.57 -5.02 7.46
CA ILE A 13 2.31 -5.72 7.80
C ILE A 13 2.36 -7.21 7.45
N ARG A 14 3.52 -7.74 7.03
CA ARG A 14 3.70 -9.10 6.50
C ARG A 14 2.68 -9.43 5.39
N GLY A 15 2.40 -8.45 4.53
CA GLY A 15 1.48 -8.61 3.41
C GLY A 15 2.11 -9.42 2.28
N ASP A 16 1.36 -10.38 1.73
CA ASP A 16 1.75 -11.05 0.49
C ASP A 16 1.47 -10.12 -0.70
N THR A 17 2.54 -9.49 -1.21
CA THR A 17 2.47 -8.59 -2.38
C THR A 17 2.12 -9.28 -3.70
N ALA A 18 2.23 -10.61 -3.78
CA ALA A 18 1.84 -11.38 -4.95
C ALA A 18 0.33 -11.69 -4.98
N SER A 19 -0.36 -11.59 -3.85
CA SER A 19 -1.79 -11.86 -3.77
C SER A 19 -2.61 -10.89 -4.65
N PRO A 20 -3.72 -11.36 -5.28
CA PRO A 20 -4.59 -10.51 -6.10
C PRO A 20 -5.13 -9.26 -5.39
N SER A 21 -5.36 -9.35 -4.07
CA SER A 21 -5.84 -8.24 -3.26
C SER A 21 -4.74 -7.21 -2.97
N ALA A 22 -3.49 -7.64 -2.75
CA ALA A 22 -2.36 -6.72 -2.62
C ALA A 22 -2.02 -6.04 -3.94
N GLN A 23 -2.08 -6.77 -5.06
CA GLN A 23 -1.92 -6.17 -6.40
C GLN A 23 -3.02 -5.14 -6.69
N ALA A 24 -4.28 -5.44 -6.34
CA ALA A 24 -5.37 -4.49 -6.49
C ALA A 24 -5.17 -3.24 -5.61
N ALA A 25 -4.71 -3.41 -4.37
CA ALA A 25 -4.41 -2.28 -3.50
C ALA A 25 -3.28 -1.41 -4.07
N ARG A 26 -2.25 -2.00 -4.71
CA ARG A 26 -1.21 -1.24 -5.40
C ARG A 26 -1.78 -0.42 -6.56
N LEU A 27 -2.58 -1.04 -7.42
CA LEU A 27 -3.24 -0.36 -8.54
C LEU A 27 -4.06 0.86 -8.08
N VAL A 28 -4.75 0.73 -6.94
CA VAL A 28 -5.55 1.84 -6.39
C VAL A 28 -4.67 2.91 -5.73
N LEU A 29 -3.77 2.52 -4.83
CA LEU A 29 -3.07 3.45 -3.95
C LEU A 29 -1.82 4.09 -4.56
N VAL A 30 -1.21 3.40 -5.53
CA VAL A 30 0.01 3.82 -6.22
C VAL A 30 -0.34 4.30 -7.62
N ASP A 31 -1.09 3.49 -8.39
CA ASP A 31 -1.36 3.78 -9.81
C ASP A 31 -2.64 4.61 -10.02
N GLY A 32 -3.44 4.84 -8.97
CA GLY A 32 -4.60 5.73 -8.98
C GLY A 32 -5.87 5.17 -9.63
N LEU A 33 -5.92 3.86 -9.90
CA LEU A 33 -7.10 3.22 -10.49
C LEU A 33 -8.30 3.25 -9.54
N ALA A 34 -9.51 3.25 -10.10
CA ALA A 34 -10.71 3.00 -9.32
C ALA A 34 -10.72 1.55 -8.80
N GLN A 35 -11.30 1.30 -7.62
CA GLN A 35 -11.37 -0.05 -7.06
C GLN A 35 -12.03 -1.06 -8.01
N ALA A 36 -13.05 -0.63 -8.76
CA ALA A 36 -13.73 -1.49 -9.75
C ALA A 36 -12.81 -1.88 -10.92
N GLU A 37 -11.90 -1.00 -11.34
CA GLU A 37 -10.89 -1.30 -12.37
C GLU A 37 -9.84 -2.27 -11.83
N ALA A 38 -9.35 -2.02 -10.61
CA ALA A 38 -8.41 -2.91 -9.94
C ALA A 38 -8.98 -4.32 -9.73
N MET A 39 -10.26 -4.43 -9.37
CA MET A 39 -10.97 -5.72 -9.30
C MET A 39 -10.93 -6.46 -10.63
N ARG A 40 -11.25 -5.78 -11.74
CA ARG A 40 -11.21 -6.38 -13.08
C ARG A 40 -9.80 -6.81 -13.48
N ALA A 41 -8.80 -6.02 -13.12
CA ALA A 41 -7.41 -6.28 -13.47
C ALA A 41 -6.80 -7.48 -12.72
N THR A 42 -7.22 -7.75 -11.47
CA THR A 42 -6.60 -8.79 -10.64
C THR A 42 -7.50 -9.99 -10.35
N GLY A 43 -8.80 -9.89 -10.64
CA GLY A 43 -9.78 -10.92 -10.27
C GLY A 43 -10.13 -10.96 -8.78
N ALA A 44 -9.63 -10.02 -7.98
CA ALA A 44 -9.96 -9.94 -6.56
C ALA A 44 -11.43 -9.54 -6.35
N SER A 45 -12.06 -10.12 -5.33
CA SER A 45 -13.43 -9.74 -4.95
C SER A 45 -13.47 -8.30 -4.41
N ARG A 46 -14.64 -7.66 -4.51
CA ARG A 46 -14.85 -6.30 -3.98
C ARG A 46 -14.42 -6.17 -2.52
N ASN A 47 -14.83 -7.13 -1.68
CA ASN A 47 -14.48 -7.13 -0.27
C ASN A 47 -12.96 -7.28 -0.05
N ALA A 48 -12.30 -8.14 -0.84
CA ALA A 48 -10.85 -8.31 -0.75
C ALA A 48 -10.09 -7.03 -1.16
N VAL A 49 -10.53 -6.34 -2.21
CA VAL A 49 -9.96 -5.06 -2.64
C VAL A 49 -10.16 -3.99 -1.56
N TYR A 50 -11.40 -3.82 -1.08
CA TYR A 50 -11.72 -2.87 -0.01
C TYR A 50 -10.85 -3.11 1.22
N ASN A 51 -10.81 -4.34 1.73
CA ASN A 51 -10.04 -4.68 2.93
C ASN A 51 -8.54 -4.47 2.74
N ALA A 52 -8.00 -4.77 1.57
CA ALA A 52 -6.60 -4.53 1.28
C ALA A 52 -6.29 -3.04 1.23
N VAL A 53 -7.06 -2.25 0.48
CA VAL A 53 -6.90 -0.79 0.37
C VAL A 53 -6.91 -0.14 1.76
N HIS A 54 -7.91 -0.46 2.58
CA HIS A 54 -8.01 0.06 3.94
C HIS A 54 -6.84 -0.37 4.84
N ARG A 55 -6.40 -1.63 4.74
CA ARG A 55 -5.25 -2.12 5.53
C ARG A 55 -3.98 -1.33 5.24
N TYR A 56 -3.67 -1.09 3.96
CA TYR A 56 -2.50 -0.31 3.57
C TYR A 56 -2.62 1.17 3.95
N GLN A 57 -3.80 1.78 3.79
CA GLN A 57 -4.04 3.17 4.19
C GLN A 57 -3.93 3.35 5.70
N ASN A 58 -4.52 2.45 6.50
CA ASN A 58 -4.44 2.52 7.96
C ASN A 58 -3.00 2.37 8.45
N ALA A 59 -2.24 1.43 7.88
CA ALA A 59 -0.83 1.29 8.21
C ALA A 59 -0.02 2.54 7.85
N TYR A 60 -0.27 3.16 6.69
CA TYR A 60 0.35 4.42 6.32
C TYR A 60 -0.01 5.56 7.28
N ALA A 61 -1.29 5.68 7.65
CA ALA A 61 -1.77 6.69 8.57
C ALA A 61 -1.12 6.57 9.95
N LEU A 62 -1.04 5.35 10.52
CA LEU A 62 -0.36 5.09 11.80
C LEU A 62 1.13 5.44 11.74
N ILE A 63 1.79 5.16 10.62
CA ILE A 63 3.20 5.54 10.42
C ILE A 63 3.32 7.07 10.42
N CYS A 64 2.47 7.78 9.69
CA CYS A 64 2.47 9.24 9.68
C CYS A 64 2.18 9.80 11.09
N GLU A 65 1.18 9.29 11.77
CA GLU A 65 0.78 9.75 13.10
C GLU A 65 1.91 9.64 14.14
N HIS A 66 2.69 8.56 14.13
CA HIS A 66 3.67 8.30 15.18
C HIS A 66 5.15 8.53 14.79
N PHE A 67 5.47 8.58 13.49
CA PHE A 67 6.86 8.65 13.02
C PHE A 67 7.21 9.90 12.23
N THR A 68 6.26 10.77 11.86
CA THR A 68 6.61 12.04 11.19
C THR A 68 6.93 13.14 12.19
N THR A 69 8.05 12.98 12.91
CA THR A 69 8.75 14.08 13.58
C THR A 69 10.10 14.27 12.90
N GLY A 70 10.11 15.02 11.79
CA GLY A 70 11.34 15.45 11.10
C GLY A 70 11.67 14.67 9.82
N ARG A 71 12.03 15.41 8.76
CA ARG A 71 12.41 14.90 7.44
C ARG A 71 13.48 13.81 7.55
N HIS A 72 13.20 12.63 6.98
CA HIS A 72 14.20 11.59 6.78
C HIS A 72 15.28 12.09 5.81
N LYS A 73 16.49 12.35 6.33
CA LYS A 73 17.71 12.45 5.50
C LYS A 73 18.08 11.02 5.07
N PRO A 74 18.16 10.70 3.76
CA PRO A 74 18.57 9.39 3.32
C PRO A 74 20.02 9.12 3.77
N PRO A 75 20.38 7.86 4.08
CA PRO A 75 21.76 7.52 4.42
C PRO A 75 22.67 7.83 3.24
N THR A 76 23.60 8.77 3.44
CA THR A 76 24.77 8.94 2.56
C THR A 76 25.76 7.84 2.94
N ASN A 77 25.94 6.86 2.06
CA ASN A 77 26.98 5.84 2.23
C ASN A 77 28.36 6.45 1.90
N PRO A 78 29.43 6.07 2.63
CA PRO A 78 30.81 6.47 2.32
C PRO A 78 31.34 5.80 1.04
#